data_AF-R5Y7K7-F1
#
_entry.id   AF-R5Y7K7-F1
#
_cell.length_a   1.000
_cell.length_b   1.000
_cell.length_c   1.000
_cell.angle_alpha   90.00
_cell.angle_beta   90.00
_cell.angle_gamma   90.00
#
_symmetry.space_group_name_H-M   'P 1'
#
loop_
_entity.id
_entity.type
_entity.pdbx_description
1 polymer ?
#
loop_
_entity_poly.entity_id
_entity_poly.type
_entity_poly.pdbx_seq_one_letter_code
_entity_poly.pdbx_strand_id
1 'polypeptide(L)'
;MDLAVLLILIIIVVLVLKDVKWVTYLIGIVEIFLRLIHYIGDNLKIASLNNFINEYFPTSIFAIIGKYSSGVVYDILSWVLVLFLIWFLIYLVKYLFGSR
;
A
#
# COMPACT_ATOMS: atom_id res chain seq x y z
N MET A 1 23.20 -1.65 -13.89
CA MET A 1 21.93 -1.07 -14.43
C MET A 1 21.00 -0.62 -13.30
N ASP A 2 21.51 -0.57 -12.08
CA ASP A 2 20.75 -0.48 -10.84
C ASP A 2 20.59 0.97 -10.37
N LEU A 3 21.58 1.82 -10.65
CA LEU A 3 21.57 3.23 -10.26
C LEU A 3 20.59 4.07 -11.09
N ALA A 4 20.42 3.76 -12.37
CA ALA A 4 19.54 4.52 -13.27
C ALA A 4 18.06 4.27 -12.98
N VAL A 5 17.68 3.01 -12.72
CA VAL A 5 16.31 2.64 -12.32
C VAL A 5 15.98 3.24 -10.94
N LEU A 6 16.93 3.22 -10.00
CA LEU A 6 16.81 3.84 -8.70
C LEU A 6 16.58 5.36 -8.80
N LEU A 7 17.37 6.06 -9.62
CA LEU A 7 17.22 7.50 -9.84
C LEU A 7 15.87 7.86 -10.44
N ILE A 8 15.40 7.10 -11.43
CA ILE A 8 14.06 7.30 -12.03
C ILE A 8 12.97 7.07 -11.00
N LEU A 9 13.10 6.05 -10.16
CA LEU A 9 12.14 5.76 -9.10
C LEU A 9 12.06 6.90 -8.07
N ILE A 10 13.21 7.43 -7.63
CA ILE A 10 13.28 8.57 -6.72
C ILE A 10 12.59 9.80 -7.34
N ILE A 11 12.84 10.06 -8.62
CA ILE A 11 12.20 11.17 -9.36
C ILE A 11 10.68 10.98 -9.41
N ILE A 12 10.19 9.77 -9.72
CA ILE A 12 8.75 9.48 -9.77
C ILE A 12 8.13 9.66 -8.38
N VAL A 13 8.77 9.16 -7.33
CA VAL A 13 8.32 9.33 -5.95
C VAL A 13 8.21 10.82 -5.61
N VAL A 14 9.24 11.62 -5.91
CA VAL A 14 9.23 13.07 -5.67
C VAL A 14 8.14 13.81 -6.45
N LEU A 15 7.85 13.40 -7.69
CA LEU A 15 6.82 14.02 -8.54
C LEU A 15 5.39 13.67 -8.11
N VAL A 16 5.15 12.43 -7.66
CA VAL A 16 3.85 11.97 -7.15
C VAL A 16 3.55 12.54 -5.75
N LEU A 17 4.60 12.88 -4.98
CA LEU A 17 4.52 13.36 -3.60
C LEU A 17 4.14 14.84 -3.42
N LYS A 18 3.65 15.53 -4.45
CA LYS A 18 3.27 16.96 -4.35
C LYS A 18 2.34 17.29 -3.17
N ASP A 19 1.57 16.32 -2.70
CA ASP A 19 0.92 16.35 -1.39
C ASP A 19 1.11 15.02 -0.63
N VAL A 20 2.29 14.88 0.01
CA VAL A 20 2.70 13.68 0.77
C VAL A 20 1.62 13.20 1.75
N LYS A 21 0.92 14.14 2.39
CA LYS A 21 -0.13 13.80 3.36
C LYS A 21 -1.29 13.08 2.69
N TRP A 22 -1.81 13.64 1.60
CA TRP A 22 -2.93 13.04 0.87
C TRP A 22 -2.56 11.65 0.33
N VAL A 23 -1.37 11.51 -0.26
CA VAL A 23 -0.86 10.23 -0.76
C VAL A 23 -0.76 9.20 0.37
N THR A 24 -0.27 9.61 1.54
CA THR A 24 -0.15 8.75 2.72
C THR A 24 -1.51 8.23 3.19
N TYR A 25 -2.54 9.09 3.23
CA TYR A 25 -3.90 8.69 3.57
C TYR A 25 -4.48 7.71 2.55
N LEU A 26 -4.32 8.00 1.25
CA LEU A 26 -4.83 7.13 0.19
C LEU A 26 -4.20 5.73 0.26
N ILE A 27 -2.87 5.66 0.37
CA ILE A 27 -2.13 4.39 0.49
C ILE A 27 -2.59 3.61 1.72
N GLY A 28 -2.67 4.27 2.88
CA GLY A 28 -3.10 3.63 4.12
C GLY A 28 -4.54 3.10 4.06
N ILE A 29 -5.47 3.89 3.51
CA ILE A 29 -6.88 3.50 3.34
C ILE A 29 -6.99 2.28 2.42
N VAL A 30 -6.33 2.32 1.25
CA VAL A 30 -6.37 1.22 0.28
C VAL A 30 -5.78 -0.05 0.89
N GLU A 31 -4.63 0.03 1.56
CA GLU A 31 -3.99 -1.14 2.18
C GLU A 31 -4.89 -1.79 3.25
N ILE A 32 -5.53 -0.98 4.10
CA ILE A 32 -6.48 -1.50 5.10
C ILE A 32 -7.74 -2.07 4.44
N PHE A 33 -8.28 -1.41 3.42
CA PHE A 33 -9.43 -1.90 2.67
C PHE A 33 -9.18 -3.29 2.06
N LEU A 34 -8.03 -3.48 1.41
CA LEU A 34 -7.66 -4.77 0.82
C LEU A 34 -7.55 -5.87 1.88
N ARG A 35 -6.96 -5.58 3.05
CA ARG A 35 -6.91 -6.55 4.16
C ARG A 35 -8.29 -6.88 4.70
N LEU A 36 -9.16 -5.89 4.86
CA LEU A 36 -10.51 -6.10 5.39
C LEU A 36 -11.37 -6.94 4.44
N ILE A 37 -11.36 -6.63 3.13
CA ILE A 37 -12.18 -7.38 2.18
C ILE A 37 -11.74 -8.85 2.09
N HIS A 38 -10.43 -9.11 2.07
CA HIS A 38 -9.88 -10.47 2.10
C HIS A 38 -10.23 -11.19 3.40
N TYR A 39 -10.05 -10.53 4.56
CA TYR A 39 -10.47 -11.11 5.84
C TYR A 39 -11.96 -11.46 5.88
N ILE A 40 -12.83 -10.60 5.35
CA ILE A 40 -14.26 -10.85 5.28
C ILE A 40 -14.54 -12.06 4.35
N GLY A 41 -13.92 -12.09 3.17
CA GLY A 41 -14.08 -13.18 2.20
C GLY A 41 -13.68 -14.54 2.74
N ASP A 42 -12.54 -14.61 3.42
CA ASP A 42 -12.01 -15.85 4.00
C ASP A 42 -12.86 -16.36 5.17
N ASN A 43 -13.45 -15.47 5.96
CA ASN A 43 -14.18 -15.84 7.18
C ASN A 43 -15.69 -16.06 6.98
N LEU A 44 -16.32 -15.48 5.94
CA LEU A 44 -17.76 -15.64 5.71
C LEU A 44 -18.16 -17.02 5.19
N LYS A 45 -17.21 -17.89 4.79
CA LYS A 45 -17.46 -19.25 4.23
C LYS A 45 -18.40 -19.27 3.01
N ILE A 46 -18.49 -18.17 2.27
CA ILE A 46 -19.27 -18.07 1.03
C ILE A 46 -18.30 -18.16 -0.15
N ALA A 47 -18.26 -19.32 -0.81
CA ALA A 47 -17.30 -19.59 -1.88
C ALA A 47 -17.41 -18.61 -3.07
N SER A 48 -18.63 -18.22 -3.46
CA SER A 48 -18.85 -17.26 -4.55
C SER A 48 -18.26 -15.88 -4.24
N LEU A 49 -18.42 -15.42 -3.00
CA LEU A 49 -17.88 -14.14 -2.55
C LEU A 49 -16.36 -14.19 -2.42
N ASN A 50 -15.79 -15.28 -1.91
CA ASN A 50 -14.34 -15.43 -1.84
C ASN A 50 -13.68 -15.48 -3.23
N ASN A 51 -14.29 -16.21 -4.17
CA ASN A 51 -13.80 -16.26 -5.55
C ASN A 51 -13.85 -14.88 -6.21
N PHE A 52 -14.94 -14.14 -6.04
CA PHE A 52 -15.07 -12.77 -6.55
C PHE A 52 -13.99 -11.84 -5.97
N ILE A 53 -13.73 -11.91 -4.67
CA ILE A 53 -12.72 -11.07 -4.02
C ILE A 53 -11.33 -11.37 -4.56
N ASN A 54 -10.96 -12.65 -4.67
CA ASN A 54 -9.65 -13.06 -5.19
C ASN A 54 -9.44 -12.75 -6.67
N GLU A 55 -10.52 -12.67 -7.45
CA GLU A 55 -10.46 -12.34 -8.88
C GLU A 55 -10.23 -10.84 -9.13
N TYR A 56 -10.93 -9.98 -8.36
CA TYR A 56 -10.92 -8.54 -8.62
C TYR A 56 -10.00 -7.73 -7.70
N PHE A 57 -9.73 -8.21 -6.48
CA PHE A 57 -8.96 -7.47 -5.49
C PHE A 57 -7.64 -8.15 -5.16
N PRO A 58 -6.50 -7.48 -5.38
CA PRO A 58 -5.22 -8.00 -4.91
C PRO A 58 -5.21 -8.10 -3.38
N THR A 59 -4.43 -9.03 -2.83
CA THR A 59 -4.38 -9.28 -1.38
C THR A 59 -3.82 -8.10 -0.59
N SER A 60 -2.95 -7.29 -1.19
CA SER A 60 -2.35 -6.08 -0.60
C SER A 60 -1.67 -5.25 -1.68
N ILE A 61 -1.28 -4.02 -1.36
CA ILE A 61 -0.43 -3.20 -2.24
C ILE A 61 0.94 -3.89 -2.43
N PHE A 62 1.47 -4.61 -1.44
CA PHE A 62 2.68 -5.41 -1.58
C PHE A 62 2.56 -6.49 -2.66
N ALA A 63 1.39 -7.12 -2.79
CA ALA A 63 1.15 -8.11 -3.84
C ALA A 63 1.13 -7.47 -5.24
N ILE A 64 0.63 -6.24 -5.35
CA ILE A 64 0.71 -5.46 -6.60
C ILE A 64 2.18 -5.18 -6.94
N ILE A 65 2.97 -4.71 -5.97
CA ILE A 65 4.41 -4.44 -6.17
C ILE A 65 5.15 -5.71 -6.59
N GLY A 66 4.89 -6.84 -5.93
CA GLY A 66 5.51 -8.13 -6.26
C GLY A 66 5.12 -8.70 -7.62
N LYS A 67 3.97 -8.30 -8.17
CA LYS A 67 3.56 -8.69 -9.53
C LYS A 67 4.36 -7.95 -10.62
N TYR A 68 4.77 -6.71 -10.36
CA TYR A 68 5.41 -5.84 -11.35
C TYR A 68 6.90 -5.56 -11.09
N SER A 69 7.44 -6.03 -9.97
CA SER A 69 8.84 -5.84 -9.60
C SER A 69 9.42 -7.08 -8.93
N SER A 70 10.74 -7.24 -9.00
CA SER A 70 11.46 -8.36 -8.39
C SER A 70 12.85 -7.93 -7.91
N GLY A 71 13.43 -8.74 -7.01
CA GLY A 71 14.75 -8.51 -6.43
C GLY A 71 14.83 -7.16 -5.70
N VAL A 72 15.94 -6.45 -5.91
CA VAL A 72 16.25 -5.19 -5.20
C VAL A 72 15.19 -4.11 -5.43
N VAL A 73 14.56 -4.06 -6.62
CA VAL A 73 13.52 -3.07 -6.91
C VAL A 73 12.26 -3.32 -6.06
N TYR A 74 11.88 -4.59 -5.89
CA TYR A 74 10.78 -4.97 -5.00
C TYR A 74 11.05 -4.58 -3.56
N ASP A 75 12.26 -4.84 -3.07
CA ASP A 75 12.64 -4.51 -1.69
C ASP A 75 12.54 -3.00 -1.43
N ILE A 76 13.08 -2.19 -2.33
CA ILE A 76 13.07 -0.72 -2.19
C ILE A 76 11.64 -0.19 -2.22
N LEU A 77 10.82 -0.63 -3.17
CA LEU A 77 9.42 -0.23 -3.27
C LEU A 77 8.62 -0.64 -2.01
N SER A 78 8.88 -1.83 -1.50
CA SER A 78 8.24 -2.35 -0.28
C SER A 78 8.61 -1.52 0.95
N TRP A 79 9.89 -1.15 1.09
CA TRP A 79 10.33 -0.27 2.19
C TRP A 79 9.75 1.15 2.09
N VAL A 80 9.64 1.70 0.87
CA VAL A 80 8.96 2.98 0.65
C VAL A 80 7.49 2.88 1.08
N LEU A 81 6.80 1.80 0.70
CA LEU A 81 5.42 1.56 1.12
C LEU A 81 5.29 1.47 2.65
N VAL A 82 6.22 0.78 3.32
CA VAL A 82 6.26 0.70 4.79
C VAL A 82 6.39 2.10 5.43
N LEU A 83 7.24 2.98 4.89
CA LEU A 83 7.37 4.35 5.38
C LEU A 83 6.05 5.13 5.28
N PHE A 84 5.31 4.98 4.17
CA PHE A 84 3.97 5.57 4.05
C PHE A 84 3.00 5.01 5.09
N LEU A 85 2.99 3.70 5.32
CA LEU A 85 2.10 3.08 6.32
C LEU A 85 2.44 3.54 7.75
N ILE A 86 3.73 3.73 8.07
CA ILE A 86 4.16 4.31 9.35
C ILE A 86 3.67 5.75 9.49
N TRP A 87 3.85 6.60 8.46
CA TRP A 87 3.34 7.97 8.50
C TRP A 87 1.83 8.03 8.61
N PHE A 88 1.11 7.16 7.91
CA PHE A 88 -0.34 7.04 8.01
C PHE A 88 -0.77 6.71 9.44
N LEU A 89 -0.10 5.76 10.08
CA LEU A 89 -0.38 5.40 11.47
C LEU A 89 -0.10 6.58 12.42
N ILE A 90 1.01 7.30 12.23
CA ILE A 90 1.33 8.50 13.01
C ILE A 90 0.23 9.57 12.82
N TYR A 91 -0.26 9.77 11.60
CA TYR A 91 -1.34 10.73 11.33
C TYR A 91 -2.65 10.32 12.00
N LEU A 92 -3.02 9.04 11.96
CA LEU A 92 -4.22 8.53 12.65
C LEU A 92 -4.10 8.69 14.18
N VAL A 93 -2.96 8.33 14.76
CA VAL A 93 -2.71 8.47 16.19
C VAL A 93 -2.75 9.95 16.59
N LYS A 94 -2.09 10.83 15.84
CA LYS A 94 -2.14 12.28 16.08
C LYS A 94 -3.53 12.85 15.91
N TYR A 95 -4.31 12.37 14.95
CA TYR A 95 -5.70 12.79 14.79
C TYR A 95 -6.55 12.37 16.00
N LEU A 96 -6.37 11.12 16.47
CA LEU A 96 -7.10 10.58 17.61
C LEU A 96 -6.78 11.31 18.93
N PHE A 97 -5.49 11.55 19.22
CA PHE A 97 -5.05 12.14 20.49
C PHE A 97 -4.83 13.66 20.45
N GLY A 98 -4.62 14.23 19.27
CA GLY A 98 -4.40 15.65 19.03
C GLY A 98 -5.67 16.42 18.70
N SER A 99 -6.85 15.77 18.76
CA SER A 99 -8.15 16.45 18.72
C SER A 99 -8.38 17.21 20.04
N ARG A 100 -7.74 18.38 20.15
CA ARG A 100 -8.14 19.52 21.00
C ARG A 100 -8.28 20.76 20.14
#